data_AF-A0A538MNC8-F1
#
_entry.id   AF-A0A538MNC8-F1
#
_cell.length_a   1.000
_cell.length_b   1.000
_cell.length_c   1.000
_cell.angle_alpha   90.00
_cell.angle_beta   90.00
_cell.angle_gamma   90.00
#
_symmetry.space_group_name_H-M   'P 1'
#
loop_
_entity.id
_entity.type
_entity.pdbx_description
1 polymer ?
#
loop_
_entity_poly.entity_id
_entity_poly.type
_entity_poly.pdbx_seq_one_letter_code
_entity_poly.pdbx_strand_id
1 'polypeptide(L)'
;MASRNLTEYRRKRNPKKTSEPFGKAKKRGKQPIFVVQRHDARRLHYDFRLERDGALASWAVPKGVPLEPGQRALAVHVEDHPLDYAGFEGEIPKGQYGAGTVEIWDQGTYELVEEKKDGGLTVRLRGKRLDGTWTLVPAKLDGDPKNWLLLKKREDAAQQARPTRDYSPMLATLEQQVPKGPGWLFEVKWDGFRAIARVTQAEAALTSRQGNDLTQRFSTIRAEIPKALKTPDCVLDGEVCALDEQGRS
;
A
#
# COMPACT_ATOMS: atom_id res chain seq x y z
N MET A 1 -25.59 7.75 -19.07
CA MET A 1 -24.19 8.11 -18.73
C MET A 1 -23.29 7.54 -19.80
N ALA A 2 -22.50 8.37 -20.49
CA ALA A 2 -21.55 7.92 -21.50
C ALA A 2 -20.46 7.08 -20.82
N SER A 3 -20.07 5.95 -21.43
CA SER A 3 -18.96 5.13 -20.94
C SER A 3 -17.67 5.95 -20.96
N ARG A 4 -16.86 5.86 -19.90
CA ARG A 4 -15.51 6.45 -19.89
C ARG A 4 -14.64 5.89 -21.03
N ASN A 5 -13.72 6.72 -21.50
CA ASN A 5 -12.95 6.48 -22.72
C ASN A 5 -11.64 5.71 -22.43
N LEU A 6 -11.55 4.46 -22.90
CA LEU A 6 -10.37 3.60 -22.75
C LEU A 6 -9.31 3.80 -23.86
N THR A 7 -9.42 4.86 -24.69
CA THR A 7 -8.50 5.09 -25.82
C THR A 7 -7.06 5.24 -25.36
N GLU A 8 -6.79 6.06 -24.34
CA GLU A 8 -5.44 6.24 -23.80
C GLU A 8 -4.88 4.96 -23.19
N TYR A 9 -5.72 4.19 -22.49
CA TYR A 9 -5.34 2.88 -21.96
C TYR A 9 -4.85 1.96 -23.08
N ARG A 10 -5.68 1.76 -24.12
CA ARG A 10 -5.38 0.90 -25.27
C ARG A 10 -4.18 1.38 -26.08
N ARG A 11 -4.00 2.70 -26.24
CA ARG A 11 -2.87 3.29 -26.96
C ARG A 11 -1.53 2.98 -26.31
N LYS A 12 -1.50 2.92 -24.97
CA LYS A 12 -0.27 2.71 -24.18
C LYS A 12 0.16 1.25 -24.04
N ARG A 13 -0.69 0.28 -24.39
CA ARG A 13 -0.40 -1.15 -24.23
C ARG A 13 -0.43 -1.90 -25.55
N ASN A 14 0.43 -2.90 -25.66
CA ASN A 14 0.44 -3.80 -26.80
C ASN A 14 -0.13 -5.17 -26.39
N PRO A 15 -1.31 -5.59 -26.88
CA PRO A 15 -1.97 -6.83 -26.47
C PRO A 15 -1.17 -8.10 -26.80
N LYS A 16 -0.15 -8.01 -27.67
CA LYS A 16 0.76 -9.13 -27.97
C LYS A 16 1.94 -9.24 -26.99
N LYS A 17 2.13 -8.24 -26.12
CA LYS A 17 3.32 -8.11 -25.25
C LYS A 17 2.99 -7.99 -23.76
N THR A 18 1.72 -7.90 -23.39
CA THR A 18 1.29 -7.84 -22.00
C THR A 18 0.13 -8.81 -21.76
N SER A 19 0.07 -9.39 -20.56
CA SER A 19 -1.06 -10.22 -20.11
C SER A 19 -2.23 -9.38 -19.59
N GLU A 20 -2.10 -8.06 -19.57
CA GLU A 20 -3.15 -7.15 -19.14
C GLU A 20 -4.44 -7.30 -19.97
N PRO A 21 -5.62 -7.17 -19.35
CA PRO A 21 -6.89 -7.29 -20.05
C PRO A 21 -7.28 -6.02 -20.82
N PHE A 22 -7.96 -6.19 -21.96
CA PHE A 22 -8.33 -5.08 -22.87
C PHE A 22 -9.84 -4.76 -22.92
N GLY A 23 -10.60 -5.20 -21.91
CA GLY A 23 -12.01 -4.86 -21.74
C GLY A 23 -12.98 -5.85 -22.38
N LYS A 24 -12.89 -7.13 -22.00
CA LYS A 24 -14.02 -8.05 -22.21
C LYS A 24 -15.19 -7.52 -21.38
N ALA A 25 -16.35 -7.34 -22.03
CA ALA A 25 -17.53 -6.77 -21.39
C ALA A 25 -17.96 -7.63 -20.18
N LYS A 26 -17.61 -7.20 -18.96
CA LYS A 26 -18.22 -7.74 -17.74
C LYS A 26 -19.57 -7.08 -17.53
N LYS A 27 -20.59 -7.88 -17.21
CA LYS A 27 -21.87 -7.35 -16.75
C LYS A 27 -21.63 -6.53 -15.49
N ARG A 28 -22.19 -5.31 -15.47
CA ARG A 28 -22.12 -4.41 -14.32
C ARG A 28 -22.68 -5.11 -13.08
N GLY A 29 -21.94 -5.10 -11.99
CA GLY A 29 -22.40 -5.67 -10.71
C GLY A 29 -23.57 -4.87 -10.13
N LYS A 30 -24.26 -5.43 -9.13
CA LYS A 30 -25.33 -4.71 -8.40
C LYS A 30 -24.81 -3.49 -7.62
N GLN A 31 -23.54 -3.52 -7.22
CA GLN A 31 -22.84 -2.44 -6.54
C GLN A 31 -21.51 -2.17 -7.25
N PRO A 32 -21.05 -0.90 -7.32
CA PRO A 32 -19.78 -0.59 -7.93
C PRO A 32 -18.63 -1.09 -7.06
N ILE A 33 -17.57 -1.58 -7.71
CA ILE A 33 -16.40 -2.15 -7.03
C ILE A 33 -15.28 -1.12 -6.84
N PHE A 34 -14.42 -1.36 -5.87
CA PHE A 34 -13.10 -0.76 -5.81
C PHE A 34 -12.03 -1.84 -5.79
N VAL A 35 -10.83 -1.48 -6.24
CA VAL A 35 -9.64 -2.33 -6.14
C VAL A 35 -8.45 -1.47 -5.80
N VAL A 36 -7.54 -2.01 -4.99
CA VAL A 36 -6.23 -1.46 -4.74
C VAL A 36 -5.20 -2.50 -5.14
N GLN A 37 -4.41 -2.19 -6.16
CA GLN A 37 -3.33 -3.05 -6.64
C GLN A 37 -2.00 -2.53 -6.12
N ARG A 38 -1.20 -3.41 -5.49
CA ARG A 38 0.21 -3.14 -5.23
C ARG A 38 0.97 -3.33 -6.53
N HIS A 39 1.75 -2.33 -6.92
CA HIS A 39 2.49 -2.33 -8.17
C HIS A 39 3.98 -2.11 -7.91
N ASP A 40 4.75 -3.20 -7.97
CA ASP A 40 6.21 -3.20 -7.83
C ASP A 40 6.87 -2.93 -9.18
N ALA A 41 6.82 -1.66 -9.59
CA ALA A 41 7.43 -1.15 -10.82
C ALA A 41 8.84 -0.59 -10.53
N ARG A 42 9.29 0.43 -11.30
CA ARG A 42 10.52 1.18 -10.97
C ARG A 42 10.52 1.75 -9.54
N ARG A 43 9.33 2.05 -9.03
CA ARG A 43 9.06 2.43 -7.64
C ARG A 43 7.80 1.71 -7.21
N LEU A 44 7.81 1.16 -6.01
CA LEU A 44 6.62 0.61 -5.38
C LEU A 44 5.56 1.71 -5.26
N HIS A 45 4.36 1.43 -5.71
CA HIS A 45 3.19 2.29 -5.54
C HIS A 45 1.92 1.45 -5.47
N TYR A 46 0.81 2.12 -5.15
CA TYR A 46 -0.50 1.49 -5.05
C TYR A 46 -1.44 2.13 -6.06
N ASP A 47 -2.01 1.34 -6.96
CA ASP A 47 -3.04 1.80 -7.87
C ASP A 47 -4.41 1.68 -7.19
N PHE A 48 -4.98 2.81 -6.76
CA PHE A 48 -6.32 2.90 -6.21
C PHE A 48 -7.33 3.12 -7.33
N ARG A 49 -8.36 2.26 -7.43
CA ARG A 49 -9.33 2.34 -8.51
C ARG A 49 -10.78 2.21 -8.04
N LEU A 50 -11.67 2.95 -8.68
CA LEU A 50 -13.13 2.93 -8.45
C LEU A 50 -13.86 2.63 -9.77
N GLU A 51 -14.78 1.67 -9.76
CA GLU A 51 -15.69 1.44 -10.88
C GLU A 51 -16.63 2.63 -11.07
N ARG A 52 -16.48 3.35 -12.19
CA ARG A 52 -17.32 4.49 -12.51
C ARG A 52 -17.56 4.58 -14.01
N ASP A 53 -18.82 4.82 -14.39
CA ASP A 53 -19.23 5.03 -15.78
C ASP A 53 -18.67 3.96 -16.76
N GLY A 54 -18.68 2.69 -16.34
CA GLY A 54 -18.25 1.55 -17.16
C GLY A 54 -16.74 1.31 -17.24
N ALA A 55 -15.92 2.05 -16.49
CA ALA A 55 -14.47 1.85 -16.40
C ALA A 55 -13.98 1.96 -14.94
N LEU A 56 -12.69 1.76 -14.73
CA LEU A 56 -12.01 1.97 -13.45
C LEU A 56 -11.30 3.32 -13.45
N ALA A 57 -11.92 4.30 -12.79
CA ALA A 57 -11.27 5.55 -12.42
C ALA A 57 -10.02 5.22 -11.59
N SER A 58 -8.84 5.68 -11.99
CA SER A 58 -7.58 5.15 -11.46
C SER A 58 -6.62 6.25 -10.99
N TRP A 59 -5.99 6.02 -9.83
CA TRP A 59 -4.96 6.89 -9.28
C TRP A 59 -3.79 6.06 -8.76
N ALA A 60 -2.57 6.46 -9.10
CA ALA A 60 -1.36 5.94 -8.48
C ALA A 60 -1.09 6.67 -7.15
N VAL A 61 -0.86 5.93 -6.08
CA VAL A 61 -0.63 6.43 -4.71
C VAL A 61 0.79 6.03 -4.29
N PRO A 62 1.81 6.89 -4.51
CA PRO A 62 3.21 6.48 -4.40
C PRO A 62 3.65 6.07 -2.98
N LYS A 63 3.08 6.71 -1.96
CA LYS A 63 3.39 6.44 -0.54
C LYS A 63 2.40 5.48 0.13
N GLY A 64 1.50 4.85 -0.63
CA GLY A 64 0.46 3.97 -0.09
C GLY A 64 -0.82 4.68 0.35
N VAL A 65 -1.89 3.89 0.47
CA VAL A 65 -3.24 4.36 0.83
C VAL A 65 -3.29 4.69 2.32
N PRO A 66 -3.81 5.86 2.75
CA PRO A 66 -3.88 6.21 4.16
C PRO A 66 -4.82 5.27 4.93
N LEU A 67 -4.30 4.69 6.00
CA LEU A 67 -4.99 3.71 6.83
C LEU A 67 -5.60 4.33 8.10
N GLU A 68 -4.97 5.38 8.62
CA GLU A 68 -5.41 6.01 9.86
C GLU A 68 -6.23 7.28 9.60
N PRO A 69 -7.30 7.53 10.39
CA PRO A 69 -8.14 8.70 10.22
C PRO A 69 -7.37 10.02 10.33
N GLY A 70 -7.55 10.91 9.35
CA GLY A 70 -6.84 12.19 9.27
C GLY A 70 -5.50 12.13 8.51
N GLN A 71 -5.02 10.94 8.16
CA GLN A 71 -3.92 10.81 7.21
C GLN A 71 -4.38 11.19 5.79
N ARG A 72 -3.43 11.75 5.02
CA ARG A 72 -3.59 12.09 3.61
C ARG A 72 -2.43 11.53 2.80
N ALA A 73 -2.70 11.15 1.56
CA ALA A 73 -1.69 10.72 0.61
C ALA A 73 -1.90 11.41 -0.75
N LEU A 74 -0.81 11.69 -1.46
CA LEU A 74 -0.87 12.09 -2.86
C LEU A 74 -1.40 10.91 -3.68
N ALA A 75 -2.41 11.17 -4.49
CA ALA A 75 -2.98 10.26 -5.46
C ALA A 75 -2.91 10.92 -6.84
N VAL A 76 -2.09 10.39 -7.73
CA VAL A 76 -1.88 10.95 -9.07
C VAL A 76 -2.85 10.25 -10.03
N HIS A 77 -3.75 11.00 -10.65
CA HIS A 77 -4.70 10.48 -11.63
C HIS A 77 -3.96 9.91 -12.85
N VAL A 78 -4.31 8.68 -13.21
CA VAL A 78 -3.77 7.96 -14.37
C VAL A 78 -4.91 7.60 -15.33
N GLU A 79 -4.62 6.87 -16.40
CA GLU A 79 -5.64 6.48 -17.38
C GLU A 79 -6.72 5.60 -16.74
N ASP A 80 -7.97 5.73 -17.21
CA ASP A 80 -9.03 4.78 -16.84
C ASP A 80 -8.65 3.36 -17.30
N HIS A 81 -8.95 2.36 -16.47
CA HIS A 81 -8.68 0.95 -16.78
C HIS A 81 -9.99 0.20 -17.11
N PRO A 82 -9.95 -0.87 -17.92
CA PRO A 82 -11.14 -1.66 -18.18
C PRO A 82 -11.58 -2.42 -16.91
N LEU A 83 -12.87 -2.74 -16.78
CA LEU A 83 -13.42 -3.37 -15.56
C LEU A 83 -12.82 -4.74 -15.23
N ASP A 84 -12.40 -5.49 -16.25
CA ASP A 84 -11.74 -6.78 -16.07
C ASP A 84 -10.32 -6.63 -15.49
N TYR A 85 -9.71 -5.45 -15.58
CA TYR A 85 -8.43 -5.13 -14.93
C TYR A 85 -8.50 -5.20 -13.40
N ALA A 86 -9.69 -5.07 -12.81
CA ALA A 86 -9.85 -5.17 -11.36
C ALA A 86 -9.45 -6.55 -10.81
N GLY A 87 -9.51 -7.59 -11.64
CA GLY A 87 -9.08 -8.95 -11.27
C GLY A 87 -7.69 -9.32 -11.76
N PHE A 88 -6.91 -8.37 -12.29
CA PHE A 88 -5.59 -8.66 -12.84
C PHE A 88 -4.53 -8.75 -11.73
N GLU A 89 -3.79 -9.85 -11.75
CA GLU A 89 -2.56 -10.08 -10.98
C GLU A 89 -1.55 -10.74 -11.92
N GLY A 90 -0.27 -10.34 -11.84
CA GLY A 90 0.78 -10.89 -12.68
C GLY A 90 1.92 -9.92 -12.94
N GLU A 91 2.84 -10.34 -13.80
CA GLU A 91 4.00 -9.54 -14.21
C GLU A 91 3.73 -8.84 -15.54
N ILE A 92 3.92 -7.52 -15.56
CA ILE A 92 3.93 -6.71 -16.79
C ILE A 92 5.37 -6.69 -17.30
N PRO A 93 5.65 -7.21 -18.52
CA PRO A 93 7.02 -7.39 -19.00
C PRO A 93 7.85 -6.10 -19.07
N LYS A 94 9.16 -6.22 -18.83
CA LYS A 94 10.11 -5.11 -18.96
C LYS A 94 9.98 -4.41 -20.31
N GLY A 95 10.03 -3.07 -20.29
CA GLY A 95 9.88 -2.22 -21.48
C GLY A 95 8.42 -1.98 -21.91
N GLN A 96 7.44 -2.60 -21.25
CA GLN A 96 6.04 -2.19 -21.38
C GLN A 96 5.72 -1.03 -20.42
N TYR A 97 4.66 -0.28 -20.74
CA TYR A 97 4.14 0.75 -19.85
C TYR A 97 3.59 0.10 -18.58
N GLY A 98 4.05 0.55 -17.41
CA GLY A 98 3.72 -0.10 -16.15
C GLY A 98 4.46 -1.43 -15.92
N ALA A 99 5.64 -1.63 -16.50
CA ALA A 99 6.44 -2.82 -16.22
C ALA A 99 6.71 -3.00 -14.72
N GLY A 100 6.49 -4.21 -14.22
CA GLY A 100 6.53 -4.54 -12.80
C GLY A 100 5.54 -5.65 -12.43
N THR A 101 5.56 -6.03 -11.16
CA THR A 101 4.64 -7.03 -10.61
C THR A 101 3.41 -6.35 -10.05
N VAL A 102 2.23 -6.82 -10.43
CA VAL A 102 0.92 -6.33 -9.96
C VAL A 102 0.24 -7.41 -9.12
N GLU A 103 -0.17 -7.03 -7.91
CA GLU A 103 -0.90 -7.91 -6.97
C GLU A 103 -2.12 -7.17 -6.40
N ILE A 104 -3.22 -7.88 -6.14
CA ILE A 104 -4.39 -7.29 -5.48
C ILE A 104 -4.08 -7.17 -3.99
N TRP A 105 -3.92 -5.93 -3.53
CA TRP A 105 -3.67 -5.64 -2.12
C TRP A 105 -4.96 -5.57 -1.30
N ASP A 106 -6.01 -4.97 -1.87
CA ASP A 106 -7.37 -4.99 -1.33
C ASP A 106 -8.41 -4.86 -2.46
N GLN A 107 -9.63 -5.34 -2.21
CA GLN A 107 -10.74 -5.21 -3.14
C GLN A 107 -12.07 -5.33 -2.39
N GLY A 108 -13.12 -4.74 -2.94
CA GLY A 108 -14.45 -4.79 -2.35
C GLY A 108 -15.46 -3.97 -3.13
N THR A 109 -16.54 -3.59 -2.45
CA THR A 109 -17.54 -2.66 -3.00
C THR A 109 -17.39 -1.28 -2.37
N TYR A 110 -17.94 -0.28 -3.04
CA TYR A 110 -18.05 1.05 -2.45
C TYR A 110 -19.42 1.68 -2.67
N GLU A 111 -19.74 2.64 -1.81
CA GLU A 111 -20.90 3.51 -1.95
C GLU A 111 -20.41 4.93 -2.22
N LEU A 112 -20.97 5.61 -3.21
CA LEU A 112 -20.73 7.04 -3.41
C LEU A 112 -21.55 7.81 -2.39
N VAL A 113 -20.88 8.53 -1.48
CA VAL A 113 -21.51 9.34 -0.43
C VAL A 113 -21.74 10.76 -0.94
N GLU A 114 -20.77 11.33 -1.63
CA GLU A 114 -20.82 12.70 -2.14
C GLU A 114 -19.97 12.83 -3.40
N GLU A 115 -20.46 13.65 -4.35
CA GLU A 115 -19.67 14.15 -5.46
C GLU A 115 -19.67 15.67 -5.45
N LYS A 116 -18.47 16.24 -5.39
CA LYS A 116 -18.24 17.67 -5.32
C LYS A 116 -18.23 18.28 -6.71
N LYS A 117 -18.49 19.59 -6.78
CA LYS A 117 -18.50 20.36 -8.04
C LYS A 117 -17.17 20.36 -8.77
N ASP A 118 -16.05 20.19 -8.05
CA ASP A 118 -14.71 20.11 -8.61
C ASP A 118 -14.32 18.69 -9.08
N GLY A 119 -15.26 17.74 -9.02
CA GLY A 119 -15.02 16.33 -9.35
C GLY A 119 -14.51 15.51 -8.15
N GLY A 120 -14.31 16.12 -6.98
CA GLY A 120 -13.98 15.41 -5.75
C GLY A 120 -15.03 14.37 -5.37
N LEU A 121 -14.59 13.24 -4.82
CA LEU A 121 -15.45 12.11 -4.46
C LEU A 121 -15.31 11.80 -2.97
N THR A 122 -16.43 11.60 -2.28
CA THR A 122 -16.45 10.95 -0.97
C THR A 122 -17.11 9.59 -1.14
N VAL A 123 -16.41 8.54 -0.75
CA VAL A 123 -16.85 7.14 -0.90
C VAL A 123 -16.74 6.40 0.41
N ARG A 124 -17.66 5.46 0.65
CA ARG A 124 -17.54 4.48 1.72
C ARG A 124 -17.06 3.17 1.12
N LEU A 125 -15.88 2.70 1.53
CA LEU A 125 -15.26 1.47 1.06
C LEU A 125 -15.61 0.31 1.99
N ARG A 126 -15.85 -0.86 1.41
CA ARG A 126 -16.09 -2.13 2.11
C ARG A 126 -15.17 -3.21 1.55
N GLY A 127 -13.91 -3.24 1.99
CA GLY A 127 -12.91 -4.25 1.66
C GLY A 127 -12.42 -5.04 2.87
N LYS A 128 -11.34 -5.80 2.67
CA LYS A 128 -10.70 -6.56 3.76
C LYS A 128 -9.76 -5.69 4.58
N ARG A 129 -9.11 -4.70 3.94
CA ARG A 129 -8.16 -3.79 4.59
C ARG A 129 -8.74 -2.39 4.75
N LEU A 130 -9.42 -1.91 3.72
CA LEU A 130 -10.05 -0.59 3.67
C LEU A 130 -11.54 -0.73 4.00
N ASP A 131 -11.90 -0.36 5.22
CA ASP A 131 -13.29 -0.22 5.67
C ASP A 131 -13.53 1.17 6.30
N GLY A 132 -14.63 1.82 5.91
CA GLY A 132 -15.01 3.18 6.32
C GLY A 132 -15.04 4.21 5.17
N THR A 133 -14.95 5.50 5.51
CA THR A 133 -15.13 6.61 4.55
C THR A 133 -13.80 7.24 4.11
N TRP A 134 -13.63 7.44 2.80
CA TRP A 134 -12.50 8.14 2.17
C TRP A 134 -12.98 9.28 1.29
N THR A 135 -12.17 10.32 1.20
CA THR A 135 -12.37 11.45 0.29
C THR A 135 -11.19 11.56 -0.66
N LEU A 136 -11.48 11.70 -1.94
CA LEU A 136 -10.53 11.92 -3.02
C LEU A 136 -10.82 13.29 -3.64
N VAL A 137 -9.90 14.25 -3.54
CA VAL A 137 -10.12 15.63 -4.01
C VAL A 137 -8.98 16.11 -4.90
N PRO A 138 -9.25 16.91 -5.95
CA PRO A 138 -8.19 17.55 -6.72
C PRO A 138 -7.28 18.37 -5.81
N ALA A 139 -5.97 18.18 -5.96
CA ALA A 139 -4.95 18.92 -5.25
C ALA A 139 -4.46 20.05 -6.15
N LYS A 140 -4.53 21.30 -5.68
CA LYS A 140 -3.92 22.44 -6.36
C LYS A 140 -2.40 22.54 -6.09
N LEU A 141 -1.75 21.40 -5.84
CA LEU A 141 -0.31 21.35 -5.59
C LEU A 141 0.40 21.48 -6.94
N ASP A 142 1.23 22.51 -7.07
CA ASP A 142 2.10 22.77 -8.23
C ASP A 142 1.38 22.95 -9.59
N GLY A 143 0.05 23.09 -9.59
CA GLY A 143 -0.75 23.34 -10.79
C GLY A 143 -0.98 22.13 -11.71
N ASP A 144 -0.47 20.94 -11.38
CA ASP A 144 -0.74 19.73 -12.18
C ASP A 144 -2.17 19.22 -11.90
N PRO A 145 -3.08 19.24 -12.89
CA PRO A 145 -4.46 18.80 -12.71
C PRO A 145 -4.60 17.29 -12.40
N LYS A 146 -3.52 16.51 -12.56
CA LYS A 146 -3.49 15.09 -12.21
C LYS A 146 -3.28 14.85 -10.72
N ASN A 147 -2.85 15.85 -9.95
CA ASN A 147 -2.59 15.66 -8.53
C ASN A 147 -3.91 15.69 -7.75
N TRP A 148 -4.15 14.65 -6.97
CA TRP A 148 -5.28 14.54 -6.04
C TRP A 148 -4.77 14.19 -4.65
N LEU A 149 -5.59 14.44 -3.63
CA LEU A 149 -5.37 13.94 -2.28
C LEU A 149 -6.40 12.87 -1.97
N LEU A 150 -5.92 11.73 -1.49
CA LEU A 150 -6.73 10.69 -0.86
C LEU A 150 -6.64 10.86 0.65
N LEU A 151 -7.78 10.97 1.33
CA LEU A 151 -7.88 11.19 2.77
C LEU A 151 -8.81 10.17 3.40
N LYS A 152 -8.40 9.54 4.51
CA LYS A 152 -9.32 8.76 5.34
C LYS A 152 -10.08 9.70 6.28
N LYS A 153 -11.41 9.73 6.17
CA LYS A 153 -12.26 10.53 7.06
C LYS A 153 -12.27 9.93 8.46
N ARG A 154 -12.42 10.80 9.46
CA ARG A 154 -12.85 10.42 10.80
C ARG A 154 -14.36 10.21 10.73
N GLU A 155 -14.86 9.09 11.23
CA GLU A 155 -16.31 8.86 11.34
C GLU A 155 -16.75 9.21 12.77
N ASP A 156 -17.84 9.97 12.92
CA ASP A 156 -18.34 10.52 14.20
C ASP A 156 -18.97 9.47 15.15
N ALA A 157 -18.67 8.19 14.97
CA ALA A 157 -19.13 7.13 15.84
C ALA A 157 -17.91 6.46 16.48
N ALA A 158 -17.40 7.03 17.58
CA ALA A 158 -16.51 6.38 18.54
C ALA A 158 -15.48 5.41 17.93
N GLN A 159 -14.93 5.72 16.75
CA GLN A 159 -13.79 5.03 16.20
C GLN A 159 -12.65 5.57 17.04
N GLN A 160 -12.44 4.89 18.17
CA GLN A 160 -11.17 4.81 18.85
C GLN A 160 -10.15 4.87 17.73
N ALA A 161 -9.40 5.98 17.63
CA ALA A 161 -8.14 5.97 16.88
C ALA A 161 -7.53 4.64 17.27
N ARG A 162 -7.29 3.72 16.31
CA ARG A 162 -6.73 2.41 16.66
C ARG A 162 -5.59 2.77 17.60
N PRO A 163 -5.65 2.38 18.89
CA PRO A 163 -4.65 2.83 19.84
C PRO A 163 -3.34 2.50 19.17
N THR A 164 -2.44 3.47 19.05
CA THR A 164 -1.12 3.24 18.47
C THR A 164 -0.61 2.00 19.15
N ARG A 165 -0.65 0.86 18.45
CA ARG A 165 -0.36 -0.41 19.09
C ARG A 165 1.10 -0.29 19.44
N ASP A 166 1.39 -0.19 20.73
CA ASP A 166 2.75 -0.21 21.20
C ASP A 166 3.21 -1.64 21.05
N TYR A 167 4.20 -1.81 20.16
CA TYR A 167 4.80 -3.09 19.91
C TYR A 167 6.04 -3.17 20.80
N SER A 168 6.05 -4.19 21.65
CA SER A 168 7.22 -4.55 22.44
C SER A 168 8.00 -5.65 21.71
N PRO A 169 9.33 -5.70 21.87
CA PRO A 169 10.11 -6.82 21.36
C PRO A 169 9.58 -8.17 21.84
N MET A 170 9.50 -9.13 20.93
CA MET A 170 9.23 -10.53 21.21
C MET A 170 10.48 -11.14 21.84
N LEU A 171 10.53 -11.13 23.17
CA LEU A 171 11.64 -11.67 23.94
C LEU A 171 11.56 -13.19 24.00
N ALA A 172 12.71 -13.84 23.92
CA ALA A 172 12.83 -15.27 24.19
C ALA A 172 12.48 -15.56 25.66
N THR A 173 11.73 -16.64 25.87
CA THR A 173 11.53 -17.21 27.21
C THR A 173 12.78 -18.01 27.60
N LEU A 174 13.33 -17.72 28.77
CA LEU A 174 14.48 -18.47 29.29
C LEU A 174 14.02 -19.88 29.66
N GLU A 175 14.64 -20.89 29.05
CA GLU A 175 14.35 -22.30 29.29
C GLU A 175 15.63 -23.06 29.61
N GLN A 176 15.51 -24.12 30.42
CA GLN A 176 16.66 -24.96 30.80
C GLN A 176 17.08 -25.94 29.71
N GLN A 177 16.16 -26.29 28.81
CA GLN A 177 16.39 -27.28 27.76
C GLN A 177 15.99 -26.71 26.40
N VAL A 178 16.81 -27.00 25.39
CA VAL A 178 16.51 -26.65 24.00
C VAL A 178 15.26 -27.42 23.56
N PRO A 179 14.21 -26.74 23.03
CA PRO A 179 12.99 -27.40 22.62
C PRO A 179 13.24 -28.39 21.46
N LYS A 180 12.46 -29.47 21.42
CA LYS A 180 12.63 -30.57 20.46
C LYS A 180 11.37 -30.77 19.62
N GLY A 181 11.53 -31.38 18.44
CA GLY A 181 10.43 -31.77 17.55
C GLY A 181 10.42 -31.00 16.22
N PRO A 182 9.60 -31.44 15.25
CA PRO A 182 9.63 -30.92 13.88
C PRO A 182 9.07 -29.49 13.72
N GLY A 183 8.44 -28.94 14.76
CA GLY A 183 7.92 -27.57 14.76
C GLY A 183 8.96 -26.49 15.10
N TRP A 184 10.21 -26.88 15.37
CA TRP A 184 11.27 -25.98 15.81
C TRP A 184 12.33 -25.80 14.73
N LEU A 185 12.71 -24.54 14.51
CA LEU A 185 13.86 -24.14 13.72
C LEU A 185 14.85 -23.42 14.66
N PHE A 186 16.15 -23.59 14.42
CA PHE A 186 17.20 -22.98 15.22
C PHE A 186 17.98 -21.99 14.37
N GLU A 187 18.20 -20.79 14.90
CA GLU A 187 19.01 -19.75 14.28
C GLU A 187 20.17 -19.35 15.17
N VAL A 188 21.25 -18.85 14.56
CA VAL A 188 22.37 -18.28 15.30
C VAL A 188 21.88 -17.02 16.02
N LYS A 189 22.15 -16.95 17.33
CA LYS A 189 21.90 -15.72 18.08
C LYS A 189 22.95 -14.69 17.66
N TRP A 190 22.46 -13.53 17.20
CA TRP A 190 23.30 -12.36 16.98
C TRP A 190 23.33 -11.48 18.24
N ASP A 191 24.45 -10.82 18.47
CA ASP A 191 24.61 -9.83 19.53
C ASP A 191 24.55 -8.44 18.92
N GLY A 192 23.50 -7.68 19.25
CA GLY A 192 23.32 -6.35 18.70
C GLY A 192 22.40 -5.46 19.52
N PHE A 193 21.79 -4.49 18.83
CA PHE A 193 20.79 -3.60 19.41
C PHE A 193 19.40 -4.06 18.98
N ARG A 194 18.65 -4.68 19.88
CA ARG A 194 17.22 -4.95 19.65
C ARG A 194 16.46 -3.65 19.38
N ALA A 195 15.79 -3.58 18.24
CA ALA A 195 15.03 -2.43 17.80
C ALA A 195 13.68 -2.82 17.19
N ILE A 196 12.66 -2.03 17.49
CA ILE A 196 11.39 -2.05 16.78
C ILE A 196 11.46 -0.99 15.69
N ALA A 197 11.33 -1.39 14.43
CA ALA A 197 11.19 -0.46 13.31
C ALA A 197 9.72 -0.35 12.92
N ARG A 198 9.13 0.82 13.17
CA ARG A 198 7.80 1.16 12.66
C ARG A 198 7.96 1.85 11.31
N VAL A 199 7.37 1.25 10.28
CA VAL A 199 7.32 1.84 8.94
C VAL A 199 5.91 2.31 8.69
N THR A 200 5.77 3.59 8.38
CA THR A 200 4.49 4.23 8.04
C THR A 200 4.68 5.03 6.77
N GLN A 201 3.84 4.80 5.75
CA GLN A 201 3.95 5.50 4.46
C GLN A 201 5.37 5.48 3.85
N ALA A 202 6.05 4.33 3.95
CA ALA A 202 7.43 4.11 3.53
C ALA A 202 8.49 4.98 4.25
N GLU A 203 8.19 5.44 5.46
CA GLU A 203 9.12 6.12 6.35
C GLU A 203 9.31 5.30 7.63
N ALA A 204 10.57 5.00 7.96
CA ALA A 204 10.91 4.23 9.15
C ALA A 204 11.26 5.13 10.33
N ALA A 205 10.82 4.72 11.52
CA ALA A 205 11.29 5.18 12.83
C ALA A 205 11.69 3.96 13.66
N LEU A 206 12.79 4.07 14.42
CA LEU A 206 13.34 2.96 15.20
C LEU A 206 13.31 3.31 16.68
N THR A 207 12.83 2.38 17.51
CA THR A 207 12.85 2.50 18.98
C THR A 207 13.54 1.30 19.61
N SER A 208 14.24 1.53 20.73
CA SER A 208 14.87 0.46 21.51
C SER A 208 13.84 -0.37 22.27
N ARG A 209 14.28 -1.48 22.85
CA ARG A 209 13.49 -2.26 23.84
C ARG A 209 12.89 -1.43 24.98
N GLN A 210 13.54 -0.33 25.36
CA GLN A 210 13.11 0.56 26.45
C GLN A 210 12.33 1.79 25.93
N GLY A 211 12.06 1.87 24.62
CA GLY A 211 11.33 2.98 24.00
C GLY A 211 12.20 4.19 23.62
N ASN A 212 13.52 4.10 23.75
CA ASN A 212 14.42 5.20 23.35
C ASN A 212 14.43 5.34 21.82
N ASP A 213 14.39 6.57 21.30
CA ASP A 213 14.51 6.82 19.87
C ASP A 213 15.92 6.46 19.35
N LEU A 214 15.98 5.54 18.39
CA LEU A 214 17.19 5.08 17.73
C LEU A 214 17.28 5.58 16.28
N THR A 215 16.28 6.34 15.81
CA THR A 215 16.10 6.73 14.40
C THR A 215 17.29 7.49 13.84
N GLN A 216 17.88 8.39 14.62
CA GLN A 216 19.07 9.14 14.21
C GLN A 216 20.35 8.30 14.31
N ARG A 217 20.46 7.47 15.36
CA ARG A 217 21.61 6.60 15.59
C ARG A 217 21.81 5.60 14.45
N PHE A 218 20.71 5.07 13.92
CA PHE A 218 20.71 4.10 12.83
C PHE A 218 20.11 4.68 11.55
N SER A 219 20.51 5.90 11.19
CA SER A 219 19.99 6.63 10.03
C SER A 219 20.16 5.90 8.69
N THR A 220 21.28 5.19 8.49
CA THR A 220 21.50 4.35 7.30
C THR A 220 20.48 3.22 7.22
N ILE A 221 20.27 2.49 8.32
CA ILE A 221 19.29 1.38 8.38
C ILE A 221 17.88 1.92 8.19
N ARG A 222 17.55 3.04 8.85
CA ARG A 222 16.28 3.75 8.67
C ARG A 222 15.98 4.04 7.19
N ALA A 223 16.98 4.45 6.42
CA ALA A 223 16.83 4.76 5.00
C ALA A 223 16.67 3.52 4.11
N GLU A 224 17.26 2.39 4.50
CA GLU A 224 17.21 1.14 3.72
C GLU A 224 15.97 0.27 4.02
N ILE A 225 15.44 0.30 5.26
CA ILE A 225 14.28 -0.52 5.65
C ILE A 225 13.11 -0.37 4.65
N PRO A 226 12.62 0.83 4.30
CA PRO A 226 11.50 0.96 3.37
C PRO A 226 11.79 0.42 1.96
N LYS A 227 13.06 0.39 1.55
CA LYS A 227 13.48 -0.13 0.23
C LYS A 227 13.50 -1.65 0.20
N ALA A 228 13.78 -2.29 1.34
CA ALA A 228 13.77 -3.73 1.50
C ALA A 228 12.34 -4.31 1.64
N LEU A 229 11.35 -3.46 1.92
CA LEU A 229 9.98 -3.87 2.18
C LEU A 229 9.09 -3.76 0.95
N LYS A 230 8.24 -4.76 0.77
CA LYS A 230 7.15 -4.76 -0.23
C LYS A 230 5.84 -4.18 0.33
N THR A 231 5.93 -3.34 1.36
CA THR A 231 4.79 -2.69 2.02
C THR A 231 5.21 -1.34 2.58
N PRO A 232 4.39 -0.28 2.44
CA PRO A 232 4.66 1.04 3.00
C PRO A 232 4.37 1.09 4.50
N ASP A 233 3.61 0.13 5.03
CA ASP A 233 3.23 0.07 6.42
C ASP A 233 3.51 -1.32 6.99
N CYS A 234 4.35 -1.39 8.02
CA CYS A 234 4.59 -2.60 8.82
C CYS A 234 5.30 -2.26 10.13
N VAL A 235 5.39 -3.24 11.01
CA VAL A 235 6.29 -3.20 12.17
C VAL A 235 7.22 -4.38 12.09
N LEU A 236 8.52 -4.10 12.20
CA LEU A 236 9.59 -5.10 12.26
C LEU A 236 10.14 -5.11 13.68
N ASP A 237 10.34 -6.31 14.21
CA ASP A 237 11.08 -6.54 15.45
C ASP A 237 12.34 -7.34 15.12
N GLY A 238 13.50 -6.80 15.46
CA GLY A 238 14.76 -7.42 15.08
C GLY A 238 15.98 -6.86 15.81
N GLU A 239 17.14 -7.37 15.44
CA GLU A 239 18.44 -7.01 15.99
C GLU A 239 19.21 -6.17 14.96
N VAL A 240 19.71 -5.01 15.38
CA VAL A 240 20.68 -4.24 14.58
C VAL A 240 22.08 -4.75 14.95
N CYS A 241 22.72 -5.45 14.02
CA CYS A 241 24.03 -6.05 14.19
C CYS A 241 25.08 -5.31 13.35
N ALA A 242 26.31 -5.22 13.86
CA ALA A 242 27.47 -4.80 13.08
C ALA A 242 28.33 -6.03 12.85
N LEU A 243 28.44 -6.48 11.60
CA LEU A 243 29.20 -7.69 11.27
C LEU A 243 30.60 -7.31 10.77
N ASP A 244 31.61 -8.08 11.16
CA ASP A 244 32.94 -8.01 10.56
C ASP A 244 32.98 -8.69 9.17
N GLU A 245 34.14 -8.66 8.51
CA GLU A 245 34.33 -9.26 7.18
C GLU A 245 34.09 -10.78 7.16
N GLN A 246 34.14 -11.44 8.32
CA GLN A 246 33.88 -12.86 8.49
C GLN A 246 32.43 -13.14 8.92
N GLY A 247 31.60 -12.11 9.04
CA GLY A 247 30.19 -12.22 9.41
C GLY A 247 29.94 -12.41 10.90
N ARG A 248 30.88 -12.06 11.78
CA ARG A 248 30.71 -12.11 13.25
C ARG A 248 30.17 -10.79 13.77
N SER A 249 29.18 -10.82 14.66
CA SER A 249 28.60 -9.63 15.32
C SER A 249 29.34 -9.21 16.57
#